data_AF-A0A4U6X0A7-F1
#
_entry.id   AF-A0A4U6X0A7-F1
#
_cell.length_a   1.000
_cell.length_b   1.000
_cell.length_c   1.000
_cell.angle_alpha   90.00
_cell.angle_beta   90.00
_cell.angle_gamma   90.00
#
_symmetry.space_group_name_H-M   'P 1'
#
loop_
_entity.id
_entity.type
_entity.pdbx_description
1 polymer ?
#
loop_
_entity_poly.entity_id
_entity_poly.type
_entity_poly.pdbx_seq_one_letter_code
_entity_poly.pdbx_strand_id
1 'polypeptide(L)'
;MANIAQSVNVISPLMTTKEGITKQTTWWPLLLFSKYMRGSTIATHVRSPEYEGATEPNWIRGAIETPFLDVSATVDDNGFVNLAVVNVHETKSFSVDLQGVKEGADVQVYTVTGENVRVVNKGDENPVGIAESKWDGKGAYDFQKASVTLLRWKH
;
A
#
# COMPACT_ATOMS: atom_id res chain seq x y z
N MET A 1 5.28 0.21 20.07
CA MET A 1 6.57 -0.11 19.40
C MET A 1 6.31 -1.29 18.48
N ALA A 2 6.81 -1.26 17.24
CA ALA A 2 6.67 -2.35 16.27
C ALA A 2 8.02 -2.58 15.59
N ASN A 3 8.43 -3.85 15.43
CA ASN A 3 9.73 -4.22 14.90
C ASN A 3 9.54 -5.20 13.75
N ILE A 4 10.15 -4.92 12.59
CA ILE A 4 10.13 -5.86 11.47
C ILE A 4 11.12 -7.01 11.73
N ALA A 5 10.62 -8.24 11.63
CA ALA A 5 11.40 -9.45 11.84
C ALA A 5 11.66 -10.15 10.49
N GLN A 6 12.88 -10.20 9.95
CA GLN A 6 14.11 -9.50 10.40
C GLN A 6 14.56 -8.44 9.38
N SER A 7 15.64 -7.71 9.69
CA SER A 7 16.06 -6.58 8.86
C SER A 7 16.88 -6.98 7.63
N VAL A 8 17.71 -8.03 7.70
CA VAL A 8 18.63 -8.44 6.62
C VAL A 8 18.76 -9.97 6.52
N ASN A 9 18.78 -10.50 5.29
CA ASN A 9 18.85 -11.91 4.86
C ASN A 9 17.77 -12.89 5.35
N VAL A 10 17.42 -12.86 6.64
CA VAL A 10 16.49 -13.81 7.26
C VAL A 10 15.10 -13.20 7.22
N ILE A 11 14.21 -13.72 6.36
CA ILE A 11 12.83 -13.22 6.18
C ILE A 11 12.73 -11.69 6.14
N SER A 12 13.61 -11.08 5.35
CA SER A 12 13.90 -9.65 5.44
C SER A 12 13.52 -8.86 4.18
N PRO A 13 13.24 -7.55 4.31
CA PRO A 13 13.09 -6.67 3.16
C PRO A 13 14.37 -6.46 2.34
N LEU A 14 15.53 -6.69 2.95
CA LEU A 14 16.84 -6.53 2.31
C LEU A 14 17.59 -7.86 2.29
N MET A 15 18.10 -8.24 1.12
CA MET A 15 19.02 -9.35 0.94
C MET A 15 20.39 -8.81 0.57
N THR A 16 21.43 -9.38 1.15
CA THR A 16 22.83 -9.06 0.84
C THR A 16 23.53 -10.32 0.36
N THR A 17 24.31 -10.21 -0.72
CA THR A 17 25.21 -11.26 -1.19
C THR A 17 26.62 -10.69 -1.34
N LYS A 18 27.57 -11.49 -1.85
CA LYS A 18 28.92 -10.97 -2.16
C LYS A 18 28.88 -9.97 -3.32
N GLU A 19 27.87 -10.11 -4.17
CA GLU A 19 27.69 -9.36 -5.42
C GLU A 19 26.94 -8.03 -5.19
N GLY A 20 26.16 -7.90 -4.12
CA GLY A 20 25.48 -6.65 -3.81
C GLY A 20 24.30 -6.76 -2.85
N ILE A 21 23.36 -5.81 -2.97
CA ILE A 21 22.16 -5.70 -2.14
C ILE A 21 20.93 -5.75 -3.06
N THR A 22 20.00 -6.65 -2.75
CA THR A 22 18.68 -6.71 -3.39
C THR A 22 17.62 -6.22 -2.42
N LYS A 23 16.80 -5.27 -2.87
CA LYS A 23 15.59 -4.83 -2.17
C LYS A 23 14.46 -5.81 -2.52
N GLN A 24 14.03 -6.61 -1.56
CA GLN A 24 12.88 -7.49 -1.74
C GLN A 24 11.61 -6.66 -1.91
N THR A 25 10.55 -7.28 -2.44
CA THR A 25 9.28 -6.61 -2.71
C THR A 25 8.71 -5.91 -1.46
N THR A 26 8.91 -6.49 -0.27
CA THR A 26 8.48 -5.94 1.03
C THR A 26 9.24 -4.69 1.47
N TRP A 27 10.39 -4.36 0.87
CA TRP A 27 11.13 -3.14 1.15
C TRP A 27 10.35 -1.87 0.78
N TRP A 28 9.60 -1.90 -0.32
CA TRP A 28 8.97 -0.71 -0.86
C TRP A 28 7.81 -0.19 0.00
N PRO A 29 6.85 -1.04 0.45
CA PRO A 29 5.85 -0.61 1.41
C PRO A 29 6.50 -0.14 2.73
N LEU A 30 7.51 -0.87 3.23
CA LEU A 30 8.21 -0.47 4.46
C LEU A 30 8.86 0.92 4.34
N LEU A 31 9.50 1.21 3.21
CA LEU A 31 10.10 2.51 2.92
C LEU A 31 9.04 3.61 2.92
N LEU A 32 7.94 3.42 2.18
CA LEU A 32 6.85 4.39 2.08
C LEU A 32 6.23 4.69 3.44
N PHE A 33 5.89 3.66 4.22
CA PHE A 33 5.35 3.83 5.56
C PHE A 33 6.34 4.51 6.50
N SER A 34 7.61 4.10 6.47
CA SER A 34 8.64 4.69 7.33
C SER A 34 8.92 6.16 6.99
N LYS A 35 8.79 6.54 5.73
CA LYS A 35 9.06 7.89 5.24
C LYS A 35 7.88 8.82 5.46
N TYR A 36 6.65 8.36 5.20
CA TYR A 36 5.51 9.25 5.04
C TYR A 36 4.36 9.06 6.05
N MET A 37 4.19 7.87 6.63
CA MET A 37 3.09 7.61 7.58
C MET A 37 3.48 8.06 9.00
N ARG A 38 3.55 9.38 9.20
CA ARG A 38 3.99 10.06 10.43
C ARG A 38 2.98 11.12 10.85
N GLY A 39 3.04 11.51 12.12
CA GLY A 39 2.15 12.52 12.70
C GLY A 39 0.91 11.91 13.34
N SER A 40 -0.24 12.53 13.13
CA SER A 40 -1.51 12.12 13.73
C SER A 40 -2.30 11.21 12.80
N THR A 41 -2.86 10.12 13.33
CA THR A 41 -3.74 9.23 12.58
C THR A 41 -5.07 9.91 12.26
N ILE A 42 -5.56 9.73 11.03
CA ILE A 42 -6.87 10.18 10.59
C ILE A 42 -7.82 8.99 10.71
N ALA A 43 -8.99 9.20 11.30
CA ALA A 43 -10.05 8.20 11.31
C ALA A 43 -10.59 8.04 9.87
N THR A 44 -10.39 6.87 9.28
CA THR A 44 -10.79 6.54 7.92
C THR A 44 -12.04 5.66 7.93
N HIS A 45 -12.82 5.75 6.86
CA HIS A 45 -13.94 4.85 6.58
C HIS A 45 -13.80 4.33 5.16
N VAL A 46 -13.76 3.01 5.02
CA VAL A 46 -13.69 2.32 3.71
C VAL A 46 -14.92 1.44 3.55
N ARG A 47 -15.48 1.44 2.34
CA ARG A 47 -16.55 0.53 1.95
C ARG A 47 -16.13 -0.15 0.66
N SER A 48 -16.03 -1.47 0.68
CA SER A 48 -15.61 -2.30 -0.45
C SER A 48 -16.34 -3.64 -0.39
N PRO A 49 -16.52 -4.35 -1.52
CA PRO A 49 -16.93 -5.74 -1.47
C PRO A 49 -16.00 -6.57 -0.58
N GLU A 50 -16.53 -7.68 -0.07
CA GLU A 50 -15.80 -8.57 0.83
C GLU A 50 -15.38 -9.86 0.14
N TYR A 51 -14.32 -10.46 0.66
CA TYR A 51 -13.91 -11.81 0.30
C TYR A 51 -14.88 -12.84 0.88
N GLU A 52 -15.52 -13.63 0.02
CA GLU A 52 -16.50 -14.63 0.43
C GLU A 52 -15.97 -16.07 0.49
N GLY A 53 -14.70 -16.28 0.17
CA GLY A 53 -14.10 -17.61 0.07
C GLY A 53 -13.68 -18.21 1.42
N ALA A 54 -12.86 -19.25 1.33
CA ALA A 54 -12.35 -19.97 2.49
C ALA A 54 -11.37 -19.11 3.31
N THR A 55 -11.50 -19.16 4.63
CA THR A 55 -10.65 -18.40 5.56
C THR A 55 -10.04 -19.34 6.58
N GLU A 56 -8.87 -18.97 7.12
CA GLU A 56 -8.26 -19.70 8.23
C GLU A 56 -8.06 -18.75 9.41
N PRO A 57 -8.73 -18.98 10.55
CA PRO A 57 -9.67 -20.07 10.81
C PRO A 57 -11.02 -19.88 10.09
N ASN A 58 -11.70 -20.99 9.75
CA ASN A 58 -12.98 -20.98 9.02
C ASN A 58 -14.08 -20.10 9.64
N TRP A 59 -14.02 -19.84 10.96
CA TRP A 59 -15.02 -19.05 11.68
C TRP A 59 -14.75 -17.54 11.65
N ILE A 60 -13.61 -17.07 11.13
CA ILE A 60 -13.19 -15.66 11.25
C ILE A 60 -14.21 -14.69 10.65
N ARG A 61 -14.87 -15.07 9.55
CA ARG A 61 -15.92 -14.26 8.90
C ARG A 61 -17.19 -14.08 9.72
N GLY A 62 -17.40 -14.91 10.76
CA GLY A 62 -18.48 -14.70 11.73
C GLY A 62 -18.14 -13.63 12.78
N ALA A 63 -16.89 -13.19 12.85
CA ALA A 63 -16.39 -12.26 13.86
C ALA A 63 -15.90 -10.91 13.28
N ILE A 64 -15.43 -10.89 12.03
CA ILE A 64 -14.91 -9.69 11.38
C ILE A 64 -15.25 -9.68 9.88
N GLU A 65 -15.52 -8.48 9.36
CA GLU A 65 -15.64 -8.21 7.93
C GLU A 65 -14.30 -8.45 7.22
N THR A 66 -14.36 -8.87 5.96
CA THR A 66 -13.15 -9.16 5.16
C THR A 66 -13.11 -8.35 3.86
N PRO A 67 -13.01 -7.01 3.93
CA PRO A 67 -13.05 -6.15 2.75
C PRO A 67 -11.82 -6.34 1.85
N PHE A 68 -12.00 -6.16 0.53
CA PHE A 68 -10.89 -6.22 -0.41
C PHE A 68 -9.97 -4.99 -0.37
N LEU A 69 -10.44 -3.89 0.21
CA LEU A 69 -9.66 -2.67 0.40
C LEU A 69 -9.42 -2.45 1.89
N ASP A 70 -8.17 -2.19 2.25
CA ASP A 70 -7.79 -1.74 3.58
C ASP A 70 -7.09 -0.38 3.49
N VAL A 71 -7.25 0.46 4.50
CA VAL A 71 -6.83 1.86 4.45
C VAL A 71 -6.28 2.36 5.78
N SER A 72 -5.19 3.11 5.71
CA SER A 72 -4.66 3.88 6.83
C SER A 72 -4.29 5.28 6.36
N ALA A 73 -4.55 6.29 7.19
CA ALA A 73 -4.19 7.67 6.88
C ALA A 73 -3.57 8.42 8.06
N THR A 74 -2.67 9.34 7.76
CA THR A 74 -2.03 10.23 8.73
C THR A 74 -1.89 11.63 8.18
N VAL A 75 -1.90 12.63 9.04
CA VAL A 75 -1.50 14.01 8.73
C VAL A 75 -0.22 14.36 9.51
N ASP A 76 0.79 14.86 8.80
CA ASP A 76 2.05 15.32 9.40
C ASP A 76 1.98 16.80 9.84
N ASP A 77 2.95 17.23 10.65
CA ASP A 77 2.99 18.61 11.19
C ASP A 77 3.18 19.68 10.10
N ASN A 78 3.58 19.29 8.89
CA ASN A 78 3.71 20.18 7.74
C ASN A 78 2.41 20.29 6.92
N GLY A 79 1.32 19.66 7.39
CA GLY A 79 0.01 19.67 6.77
C GLY A 79 -0.14 18.73 5.57
N PHE A 80 0.76 17.76 5.40
CA PHE A 80 0.57 16.75 4.37
C PHE A 80 -0.26 15.58 4.92
N VAL A 81 -1.27 15.22 4.15
CA VAL A 81 -2.05 14.01 4.34
C VAL A 81 -1.39 12.89 3.54
N ASN A 82 -1.30 11.72 4.16
CA ASN A 82 -0.82 10.49 3.56
C ASN A 82 -1.89 9.42 3.74
N LEU A 83 -2.33 8.84 2.63
CA LEU A 83 -3.34 7.80 2.58
C LEU A 83 -2.71 6.56 1.95
N ALA A 84 -2.53 5.50 2.73
CA ALA A 84 -2.11 4.21 2.25
C ALA A 84 -3.35 3.32 2.05
N VAL A 85 -3.51 2.77 0.84
CA VAL A 85 -4.57 1.82 0.50
C VAL A 85 -3.95 0.54 -0.02
N VAL A 86 -4.44 -0.59 0.47
CA VAL A 86 -4.10 -1.92 -0.04
C VAL A 86 -5.30 -2.48 -0.77
N ASN A 87 -5.10 -2.95 -2.00
CA ASN A 87 -6.07 -3.77 -2.70
C ASN A 87 -5.57 -5.22 -2.73
N VAL A 88 -6.20 -6.09 -1.93
CA VAL A 88 -5.83 -7.50 -1.82
C VAL A 88 -6.45 -8.36 -2.92
N HIS A 89 -7.35 -7.81 -3.74
CA HIS A 89 -7.97 -8.57 -4.81
C HIS A 89 -6.95 -8.85 -5.93
N GLU A 90 -6.77 -10.13 -6.28
CA GLU A 90 -5.73 -10.57 -7.21
C GLU A 90 -5.95 -10.07 -8.64
N THR A 91 -7.20 -10.05 -9.11
CA THR A 91 -7.54 -9.77 -10.51
C THR A 91 -8.31 -8.47 -10.77
N LYS A 92 -8.97 -7.87 -9.77
CA LYS A 92 -9.85 -6.72 -9.95
C LYS A 92 -9.28 -5.45 -9.31
N SER A 93 -9.32 -4.37 -10.08
CA SER A 93 -9.12 -3.01 -9.56
C SER A 93 -10.44 -2.48 -9.01
N PHE A 94 -10.37 -1.52 -8.10
CA PHE A 94 -11.55 -0.85 -7.55
C PHE A 94 -11.48 0.66 -7.82
N SER A 95 -12.51 1.17 -8.50
CA SER A 95 -12.73 2.61 -8.65
C SER A 95 -13.42 3.13 -7.41
N VAL A 96 -12.79 4.10 -6.73
CA VAL A 96 -13.26 4.61 -5.45
C VAL A 96 -13.47 6.10 -5.54
N ASP A 97 -14.67 6.55 -5.15
CA ASP A 97 -14.95 7.96 -4.91
C ASP A 97 -14.27 8.40 -3.61
N LEU A 98 -13.10 9.03 -3.74
CA LEU A 98 -12.27 9.39 -2.58
C LEU A 98 -12.63 10.78 -2.06
N GLN A 99 -13.20 10.82 -0.86
CA GLN A 99 -13.56 12.04 -0.17
C GLN A 99 -12.38 12.59 0.65
N GLY A 100 -12.27 13.93 0.75
CA GLY A 100 -11.23 14.61 1.55
C GLY A 100 -10.04 15.15 0.76
N VAL A 101 -10.02 14.96 -0.56
CA VAL A 101 -9.08 15.59 -1.49
C VAL A 101 -9.79 16.75 -2.19
N LYS A 102 -9.16 17.93 -2.25
CA LYS A 102 -9.70 19.07 -3.00
C LYS A 102 -9.50 18.86 -4.49
N GLU A 103 -10.50 19.20 -5.31
CA GLU A 103 -10.32 19.22 -6.75
C GLU A 103 -9.19 20.18 -7.16
N GLY A 104 -8.30 19.71 -8.03
CA GLY A 104 -7.09 20.46 -8.44
C GLY A 104 -5.92 20.35 -7.47
N ALA A 105 -5.98 19.48 -6.46
CA ALA A 105 -4.83 19.19 -5.59
C ALA A 105 -3.70 18.51 -6.36
N ASP A 106 -2.45 18.81 -6.02
CA ASP A 106 -1.28 18.07 -6.52
C ASP A 106 -1.07 16.82 -5.67
N VAL A 107 -1.74 15.71 -6.01
CA VAL A 107 -1.63 14.45 -5.28
C VAL A 107 -0.49 13.63 -5.87
N GLN A 108 0.55 13.41 -5.06
CA GLN A 108 1.62 12.47 -5.38
C GLN A 108 1.12 11.05 -5.14
N VAL A 109 1.33 10.18 -6.13
CA VAL A 109 0.90 8.79 -6.08
C VAL A 109 2.14 7.90 -6.11
N TYR A 110 2.26 7.00 -5.15
CA TYR A 110 3.27 5.96 -5.11
C TYR A 110 2.59 4.61 -5.13
N THR A 111 2.78 3.83 -6.20
CA THR A 111 2.17 2.51 -6.34
C THR A 111 3.24 1.44 -6.34
N VAL A 112 3.04 0.42 -5.52
CA VAL A 112 3.84 -0.82 -5.50
C VAL A 112 2.95 -1.96 -5.96
N THR A 113 3.29 -2.54 -7.09
CA THR A 113 2.58 -3.69 -7.70
C THR A 113 3.55 -4.46 -8.61
N GLY A 114 3.08 -5.59 -9.15
CA GLY A 114 3.80 -6.39 -10.13
C GLY A 114 2.83 -6.97 -11.17
N GLU A 115 3.36 -7.61 -12.21
CA GLU A 115 2.54 -8.24 -13.26
C GLU A 115 1.53 -9.24 -12.70
N ASN A 116 1.93 -9.98 -11.64
CA ASN A 116 1.09 -10.89 -10.87
C ASN A 116 1.64 -11.07 -9.44
N VAL A 117 0.87 -11.75 -8.58
CA VAL A 117 1.20 -11.95 -7.15
C VAL A 117 2.40 -12.88 -6.89
N ARG A 118 2.96 -13.52 -7.91
CA ARG A 118 4.12 -14.43 -7.81
C ARG A 118 5.43 -13.77 -8.20
N VAL A 119 5.42 -12.52 -8.67
CA VAL A 119 6.63 -11.80 -9.07
C VAL A 119 7.51 -11.50 -7.85
N VAL A 120 8.82 -11.66 -8.02
CA VAL A 120 9.83 -11.45 -6.97
C VAL A 120 10.99 -10.60 -7.49
N ASN A 121 11.68 -9.95 -6.57
CA ASN A 121 12.95 -9.28 -6.84
C ASN A 121 14.12 -10.21 -6.48
N LYS A 122 15.08 -10.38 -7.38
CA LYS A 122 16.23 -11.27 -7.18
C LYS A 122 17.47 -10.74 -7.90
N GLY A 123 18.55 -10.52 -7.15
CA GLY A 123 19.79 -9.97 -7.72
C GLY A 123 19.52 -8.62 -8.38
N ASP A 124 19.84 -8.53 -9.67
CA ASP A 124 19.63 -7.33 -10.49
C ASP A 124 18.23 -7.26 -11.13
N GLU A 125 17.49 -8.38 -11.18
CA GLU A 125 16.13 -8.43 -11.70
C GLU A 125 15.15 -7.97 -10.61
N ASN A 126 14.71 -6.71 -10.71
CA ASN A 126 13.86 -6.05 -9.72
C ASN A 126 12.57 -5.49 -10.34
N PRO A 127 11.66 -6.37 -10.84
CA PRO A 127 10.44 -5.94 -11.52
C PRO A 127 9.41 -5.25 -10.60
N VAL A 128 9.53 -5.39 -9.27
CA VAL A 128 8.66 -4.72 -8.30
C VAL A 128 9.43 -3.57 -7.65
N GLY A 129 8.86 -2.37 -7.74
CA GLY A 129 9.40 -1.13 -7.20
C GLY A 129 8.29 -0.12 -6.92
N ILE A 130 8.68 1.12 -6.64
CA ILE A 130 7.75 2.24 -6.55
C ILE A 130 7.57 2.83 -7.95
N ALA A 131 6.34 2.81 -8.46
CA ALA A 131 5.94 3.60 -9.61
C ALA A 131 5.32 4.92 -9.12
N GLU A 132 5.87 6.04 -9.58
CA GLU A 132 5.40 7.37 -9.21
C GLU A 132 4.47 7.93 -10.30
N SER A 133 3.37 8.54 -9.88
CA SER A 133 2.49 9.31 -10.76
C SER A 133 1.84 10.47 -10.00
N LYS A 134 0.95 11.19 -10.67
CA LYS A 134 0.17 12.27 -10.08
C LYS A 134 -1.30 12.08 -10.36
N TRP A 135 -2.12 12.57 -9.45
CA TRP A 135 -3.56 12.69 -9.61
C TRP A 135 -3.99 14.10 -9.17
N ASP A 136 -5.00 14.66 -9.82
CA ASP A 136 -5.43 16.04 -9.60
C ASP A 136 -6.58 16.16 -8.59
N GLY A 137 -6.91 15.06 -7.89
CA GLY A 137 -8.01 15.02 -6.94
C GLY A 137 -9.40 15.07 -7.58
N LYS A 138 -9.51 14.95 -8.91
CA LYS A 138 -10.79 14.98 -9.62
C LYS A 138 -11.28 13.58 -9.95
N GLY A 139 -12.57 13.36 -9.70
CA GLY A 139 -13.26 12.10 -10.00
C GLY A 139 -12.87 10.96 -9.07
N ALA A 140 -13.24 9.74 -9.46
CA ALA A 140 -12.84 8.54 -8.72
C ALA A 140 -11.36 8.21 -8.96
N TYR A 141 -10.73 7.61 -7.97
CA TYR A 141 -9.38 7.07 -8.09
C TYR A 141 -9.42 5.54 -8.23
N ASP A 142 -8.67 5.00 -9.18
CA ASP A 142 -8.61 3.56 -9.44
C ASP A 142 -7.44 2.90 -8.68
N PHE A 143 -7.77 2.14 -7.64
CA PHE A 143 -6.81 1.30 -6.93
C PHE A 143 -6.60 -0.02 -7.68
N GLN A 144 -5.41 -0.21 -8.23
CA GLN A 144 -5.06 -1.38 -9.04
C GLN A 144 -5.17 -2.67 -8.23
N LYS A 145 -5.50 -3.79 -8.91
CA LYS A 145 -5.43 -5.13 -8.32
C LYS A 145 -4.07 -5.41 -7.65
N ALA A 146 -4.08 -6.22 -6.59
CA ALA A 146 -2.87 -6.70 -5.90
C ALA A 146 -1.80 -5.62 -5.68
N SER A 147 -2.20 -4.48 -5.11
CA SER A 147 -1.32 -3.30 -5.00
C SER A 147 -1.34 -2.66 -3.63
N VAL A 148 -0.26 -1.93 -3.34
CA VAL A 148 -0.18 -0.95 -2.27
C VAL A 148 -0.01 0.42 -2.92
N THR A 149 -0.93 1.34 -2.66
CA THR A 149 -0.88 2.71 -3.17
C THR A 149 -0.82 3.69 -2.00
N LEU A 150 0.15 4.61 -2.03
CA LEU A 150 0.22 5.75 -1.13
C LEU A 150 -0.10 7.02 -1.91
N LEU A 151 -1.19 7.70 -1.53
CA LEU A 151 -1.52 9.05 -2.00
C LEU A 151 -1.03 10.07 -0.97
N ARG A 152 -0.34 11.12 -1.43
CA ARG A 152 0.17 12.19 -0.58
C ARG A 152 -0.18 13.55 -1.17
N TRP A 153 -0.82 14.41 -0.39
CA TRP A 153 -1.16 15.78 -0.79
C TRP A 153 -1.11 16.72 0.40
N LYS A 154 -1.09 18.02 0.13
CA LYS A 154 -1.17 19.05 1.17
C LYS A 154 -2.63 19.47 1.34
N HIS A 155 -3.15 19.41 2.57
CA HIS A 155 -4.53 19.77 2.90
C HIS A 155 -4.72 21.30 2.99
#